data_AF-A9KYP5-F1
#
_entry.id   AF-A9KYP5-F1
#
_cell.length_a   1.000
_cell.length_b   1.000
_cell.length_c   1.000
_cell.angle_alpha   90.00
_cell.angle_beta   90.00
_cell.angle_gamma   90.00
#
_symmetry.space_group_name_H-M   'P 1'
#
loop_
_entity.id
_entity.type
_entity.pdbx_description
1 polymer ?
#
loop_
_entity_poly.entity_id
_entity_poly.type
_entity_poly.pdbx_seq_one_letter_code
_entity_poly.pdbx_strand_id
1 'polypeptide(L)'
;MIVGININACSMTLDALYKVFGIIAGIGTLLTAIIASAALHTWMHQFSHAERFKAFKELEVIGFDCIGAIEKYWGVYKDEHFPAKTPCHYKDHELARSESLEIFWESKERYRIGVDFVQSLLLTEEIQYFEFSYSNFDTKVHEIISDIANAYEQDGEVRHKALCHVERNILNLKLDFKKNLRKFRGR
;
A
#
# COMPACT_ATOMS: atom_id res chain seq x y z
N MET A 1 -44.71 58.91 -7.69
CA MET A 1 -44.30 57.51 -7.41
C MET A 1 -42.88 57.39 -7.94
N ILE A 2 -41.85 57.71 -7.15
CA ILE A 2 -41.24 56.84 -6.14
C ILE A 2 -41.50 57.41 -4.74
N VAL A 3 -42.10 56.58 -3.88
CA VAL A 3 -42.36 56.89 -2.48
C VAL A 3 -41.02 56.80 -1.75
N GLY A 4 -40.42 57.95 -1.46
CA GLY A 4 -39.26 58.04 -0.58
C GLY A 4 -39.70 57.73 0.84
N ILE A 5 -39.41 56.51 1.31
CA ILE A 5 -39.52 56.18 2.73
C ILE A 5 -38.40 56.94 3.44
N ASN A 6 -38.68 58.17 3.86
CA ASN A 6 -37.81 58.92 4.76
C ASN A 6 -37.94 58.28 6.15
N ILE A 7 -37.08 57.30 6.42
CA ILE A 7 -36.94 56.74 7.76
C ILE A 7 -36.22 57.81 8.58
N ASN A 8 -37.00 58.67 9.23
CA ASN A 8 -36.50 59.60 10.24
C ASN A 8 -36.12 58.78 11.50
N ALA A 9 -35.06 57.99 11.36
CA ALA A 9 -34.47 57.21 12.44
C ALA A 9 -33.71 58.18 13.33
N CYS A 10 -34.24 58.42 14.54
CA CYS A 10 -33.52 59.07 15.62
C CYS A 10 -32.10 58.45 15.70
N SER A 11 -31.05 59.23 15.97
CA SER A 11 -29.66 58.71 15.97
C SER A 11 -29.48 57.45 16.82
N MET A 12 -30.31 57.27 17.86
CA MET A 12 -30.40 56.06 18.68
C MET A 12 -30.92 54.79 17.95
N THR A 13 -31.86 54.89 17.00
CA THR A 13 -32.37 53.73 16.26
C THR A 13 -31.41 53.26 15.16
N LEU A 14 -30.65 54.17 14.55
CA LEU A 14 -29.58 53.83 13.59
C LEU A 14 -28.41 53.12 14.29
N ASP A 15 -28.02 53.60 15.47
CA ASP A 15 -26.94 53.01 16.29
C ASP A 15 -27.33 51.62 16.84
N ALA A 16 -28.60 51.43 17.19
CA ALA A 16 -29.14 50.13 17.59
C ALA A 16 -29.14 49.12 16.41
N LEU A 17 -29.52 49.53 15.21
CA LEU A 17 -29.46 48.68 14.01
C LEU A 17 -28.02 48.27 13.68
N TYR A 18 -27.06 49.19 13.73
CA TYR A 18 -25.64 48.89 13.50
C TYR A 18 -25.08 47.87 14.50
N LYS A 19 -25.45 47.98 15.78
CA LYS A 19 -25.08 47.00 16.82
C LYS A 19 -25.68 45.62 16.56
N VAL A 20 -26.94 45.55 16.16
CA VAL A 20 -27.61 44.27 15.80
C VAL A 20 -26.96 43.64 14.57
N PHE A 21 -26.70 44.41 13.51
CA PHE A 21 -25.98 43.92 12.34
C PHE A 21 -24.55 43.48 12.66
N GLY A 22 -23.84 44.18 13.55
CA GLY A 22 -22.52 43.78 14.03
C GLY A 22 -22.52 42.47 14.81
N ILE A 23 -23.53 42.24 15.67
CA ILE A 23 -23.70 40.97 16.40
C ILE A 23 -24.04 39.83 15.43
N ILE A 24 -24.94 40.05 14.48
CA ILE A 24 -25.33 39.04 13.47
C ILE A 24 -24.12 38.71 12.57
N ALA A 25 -23.35 39.72 12.14
CA ALA A 25 -22.14 39.51 11.37
C ALA A 25 -21.07 38.75 12.18
N GLY A 26 -20.93 39.04 13.48
CA GLY A 26 -20.06 38.31 14.40
C GLY A 26 -20.45 36.84 14.54
N ILE A 27 -21.75 36.55 14.73
CA ILE A 27 -22.31 35.18 14.80
C ILE A 27 -22.10 34.45 13.46
N GLY A 28 -22.38 35.12 12.34
CA GLY A 28 -22.17 34.57 11.00
C GLY A 28 -20.71 34.20 10.75
N THR A 29 -19.78 35.09 11.10
CA THR A 29 -18.33 34.84 10.97
C THR A 29 -17.88 33.66 11.84
N LEU A 30 -18.40 33.55 13.07
CA LEU A 30 -18.09 32.44 13.97
C LEU A 30 -18.59 31.10 13.42
N LEU A 31 -19.82 31.07 12.90
CA LEU A 31 -20.40 29.90 12.22
C LEU A 31 -19.56 29.48 11.01
N THR A 32 -19.15 30.44 10.17
CA THR A 32 -18.27 30.16 9.02
C THR A 32 -16.91 29.61 9.48
N ALA A 33 -16.32 30.16 10.55
CA ALA A 33 -15.06 29.66 11.09
C ALA A 33 -15.18 28.21 11.62
N ILE A 34 -16.30 27.87 12.29
CA ILE A 34 -16.57 26.51 12.76
C ILE A 34 -16.72 25.55 11.57
N ILE A 35 -17.51 25.93 10.56
CA ILE A 35 -17.70 25.11 9.36
C ILE A 35 -16.37 24.90 8.63
N ALA A 36 -15.58 25.96 8.45
CA ALA A 36 -14.26 25.88 7.82
C ALA A 36 -13.30 24.98 8.62
N SER A 37 -13.31 25.07 9.95
CA SER A 37 -12.48 24.22 10.82
C SER A 37 -12.88 22.75 10.72
N ALA A 38 -14.19 22.46 10.72
CA ALA A 38 -14.70 21.10 10.55
C ALA A 38 -14.40 20.53 9.16
N ALA A 39 -14.51 21.35 8.11
CA ALA A 39 -14.16 20.97 6.75
C ALA A 39 -12.66 20.69 6.60
N LEU A 40 -11.80 21.55 7.17
CA LEU A 40 -10.35 21.35 7.17
C LEU A 40 -9.97 20.07 7.91
N HIS A 41 -10.55 19.83 9.08
CA HIS A 41 -10.32 18.61 9.84
C HIS A 41 -10.73 17.35 9.05
N THR A 42 -11.91 17.38 8.41
CA THR A 42 -12.40 16.30 7.56
C THR A 42 -11.47 16.07 6.36
N TRP A 43 -11.02 17.14 5.71
CA TRP A 43 -10.13 17.08 4.57
C TRP A 43 -8.77 16.47 4.93
N MET A 44 -8.19 16.87 6.07
CA MET A 44 -6.95 16.28 6.58
C MET A 44 -7.10 14.77 6.83
N HIS A 45 -8.23 14.35 7.41
CA HIS A 45 -8.49 12.94 7.67
C HIS A 45 -8.66 12.13 6.38
N GLN A 46 -9.39 12.67 5.40
CA GLN A 46 -9.54 12.04 4.07
C GLN A 46 -8.21 11.95 3.32
N PHE A 47 -7.38 12.99 3.40
CA PHE A 47 -6.06 13.01 2.78
C PHE A 47 -5.15 11.95 3.39
N SER A 48 -5.09 11.87 4.73
CA SER A 48 -4.31 10.85 5.45
C SER A 48 -4.70 9.43 5.05
N HIS A 49 -6.00 9.11 5.02
CA HIS A 49 -6.46 7.80 4.54
C HIS A 49 -6.11 7.54 3.07
N ALA A 50 -6.22 8.56 2.20
CA ALA A 50 -5.92 8.40 0.78
C ALA A 50 -4.42 8.13 0.56
N GLU A 51 -3.55 8.84 1.28
CA GLU A 51 -2.11 8.66 1.24
C GLU A 51 -1.71 7.26 1.76
N ARG A 52 -2.28 6.86 2.90
CA ARG A 52 -2.12 5.51 3.45
C ARG A 52 -2.61 4.45 2.47
N PHE A 53 -3.80 4.60 1.90
CA PHE A 53 -4.34 3.66 0.93
C PHE A 53 -3.41 3.49 -0.29
N LYS A 54 -2.92 4.61 -0.82
CA LYS A 54 -2.00 4.64 -1.97
C LYS A 54 -0.69 3.94 -1.63
N ALA A 55 -0.08 4.27 -0.50
CA ALA A 55 1.18 3.68 -0.05
C ALA A 55 1.09 2.15 0.10
N PHE A 56 0.04 1.66 0.76
CA PHE A 56 -0.19 0.22 0.92
C PHE A 56 -0.48 -0.49 -0.41
N LYS A 57 -1.19 0.15 -1.34
CA LYS A 57 -1.44 -0.42 -2.66
C LYS A 57 -0.15 -0.49 -3.49
N GLU A 58 0.69 0.52 -3.40
CA GLU A 58 2.00 0.54 -4.06
C GLU A 58 2.93 -0.54 -3.49
N LEU A 59 2.98 -0.68 -2.16
CA LEU A 59 3.72 -1.76 -1.51
C LEU A 59 3.18 -3.15 -1.90
N GLU A 60 1.86 -3.30 -2.03
CA GLU A 60 1.22 -4.54 -2.53
C GLU A 60 1.75 -4.89 -3.93
N VAL A 61 1.80 -3.92 -4.85
CA VAL A 61 2.32 -4.12 -6.21
C VAL A 61 3.78 -4.54 -6.17
N ILE A 62 4.63 -3.81 -5.45
CA ILE A 62 6.07 -4.09 -5.37
C ILE A 62 6.33 -5.48 -4.78
N GLY A 63 5.61 -5.86 -3.71
CA GLY A 63 5.73 -7.18 -3.12
C GLY A 63 5.30 -8.29 -4.07
N PHE A 64 4.24 -8.08 -4.87
CA PHE A 64 3.84 -9.04 -5.89
C PHE A 64 4.79 -9.12 -7.09
N ASP A 65 5.45 -8.02 -7.46
CA ASP A 65 6.52 -8.05 -8.47
C ASP A 65 7.67 -8.96 -7.99
N CYS A 66 8.07 -8.82 -6.72
CA CYS A 66 9.11 -9.64 -6.09
C CYS A 66 8.72 -11.13 -6.04
N ILE A 67 7.51 -11.43 -5.54
CA ILE A 67 7.02 -12.82 -5.50
C ILE A 67 6.86 -13.39 -6.92
N GLY A 68 6.40 -12.59 -7.88
CA GLY A 68 6.25 -12.99 -9.27
C GLY A 68 7.59 -13.32 -9.94
N ALA A 69 8.65 -12.59 -9.59
CA ALA A 69 10.00 -12.88 -10.04
C ALA A 69 10.50 -14.24 -9.53
N ILE A 70 10.21 -14.58 -8.27
CA ILE A 70 10.51 -15.90 -7.67
C ILE A 70 9.75 -17.01 -8.38
N GLU A 71 8.47 -16.79 -8.71
CA GLU A 71 7.68 -17.77 -9.47
C GLU A 71 8.20 -17.95 -10.88
N LYS A 72 8.62 -16.88 -11.55
CA LYS A 72 9.26 -16.95 -12.87
C LYS A 72 10.55 -17.76 -12.77
N TYR A 73 11.40 -17.46 -11.79
CA TYR A 73 12.62 -18.21 -11.50
C TYR A 73 12.34 -19.71 -11.30
N TRP A 74 11.35 -20.05 -10.47
CA TRP A 74 10.90 -21.43 -10.28
C TRP A 74 10.37 -22.07 -11.58
N GLY A 75 9.62 -21.32 -12.37
CA GLY A 75 9.08 -21.75 -13.66
C GLY A 75 10.17 -22.09 -14.68
N VAL A 76 11.30 -21.39 -14.66
CA VAL A 76 12.45 -21.70 -15.52
C VAL A 76 13.03 -23.07 -15.17
N TYR A 77 13.21 -23.39 -13.88
CA TYR A 77 13.65 -24.72 -13.46
C TYR A 77 12.65 -25.82 -13.84
N LYS A 78 11.35 -25.56 -13.72
CA LYS A 78 10.31 -26.51 -14.14
C LYS A 78 10.40 -26.83 -15.63
N ASP A 79 10.64 -25.83 -16.47
CA ASP A 79 10.77 -25.99 -17.92
C ASP A 79 12.05 -26.76 -18.28
N GLU A 80 13.19 -26.43 -17.65
CA GLU A 80 14.48 -27.11 -17.87
C GLU A 80 14.45 -28.59 -17.47
N HIS A 81 13.77 -28.91 -16.36
CA HIS A 81 13.69 -30.27 -15.83
C HIS A 81 12.43 -31.01 -16.31
N PHE A 82 11.71 -30.47 -17.30
CA PHE A 82 10.51 -31.10 -17.82
C PHE A 82 10.86 -32.40 -18.57
N PRO A 83 10.12 -33.51 -18.36
CA PRO A 83 10.50 -34.83 -18.91
C PRO A 83 10.50 -34.90 -20.44
N ALA A 84 9.74 -34.04 -21.12
CA ALA A 84 9.85 -33.88 -22.56
C ALA A 84 11.10 -33.03 -22.83
N LYS A 85 12.14 -33.63 -23.43
CA LYS A 85 13.47 -33.04 -23.74
C LYS A 85 13.47 -31.84 -24.69
N THR A 86 12.38 -31.07 -24.76
CA THR A 86 12.22 -29.90 -25.59
C THR A 86 11.86 -28.73 -24.69
N PRO A 87 12.60 -27.61 -24.69
CA PRO A 87 12.18 -26.41 -23.98
C PRO A 87 10.77 -26.03 -24.45
N CYS A 88 9.82 -25.96 -23.51
CA CYS A 88 8.42 -25.70 -23.84
C CYS A 88 8.13 -24.19 -23.79
N HIS A 89 8.88 -23.43 -22.97
CA HIS A 89 8.68 -22.00 -22.78
C HIS A 89 9.94 -21.15 -22.92
N TYR A 90 11.09 -21.61 -22.43
CA TYR A 90 12.32 -20.80 -22.42
C TYR A 90 13.36 -21.38 -23.38
N LYS A 91 13.78 -20.59 -24.36
CA LYS A 91 14.83 -20.98 -25.32
C LYS A 91 16.21 -21.06 -24.67
N ASP A 92 16.46 -20.19 -23.70
CA ASP A 92 17.70 -20.09 -22.93
C ASP A 92 17.31 -20.00 -21.44
N HIS A 93 17.51 -21.09 -20.71
CA HIS A 93 17.16 -21.18 -19.29
C HIS A 93 18.11 -20.37 -18.41
N GLU A 94 19.38 -20.20 -18.79
CA GLU A 94 20.34 -19.41 -17.99
C GLU A 94 20.01 -17.92 -18.08
N LEU A 95 19.76 -17.42 -19.29
CA LEU A 95 19.34 -16.04 -19.49
C LEU A 95 18.02 -15.74 -18.76
N ALA A 96 17.02 -16.62 -18.89
CA ALA A 96 15.73 -16.44 -18.24
C ALA A 96 15.81 -16.48 -16.70
N ARG A 97 16.70 -17.32 -16.12
CA ARG A 97 17.01 -17.28 -14.69
C ARG A 97 17.62 -15.94 -14.28
N SER A 98 18.64 -15.48 -15.02
CA SER A 98 19.33 -14.22 -14.73
C SER A 98 18.36 -13.03 -14.74
N GLU A 99 17.53 -12.90 -15.78
CA GLU A 99 16.52 -11.84 -15.87
C GLU A 99 15.53 -11.89 -14.70
N SER A 100 15.11 -13.09 -14.29
CA SER A 100 14.18 -13.25 -13.17
C SER A 100 14.82 -12.82 -11.86
N LEU A 101 16.10 -13.15 -11.65
CA LEU A 101 16.84 -12.70 -10.47
C LEU A 101 17.09 -11.20 -10.48
N GLU A 102 17.35 -10.58 -11.63
CA GLU A 102 17.50 -9.12 -11.75
C GLU A 102 16.22 -8.40 -11.29
N ILE A 103 15.06 -8.83 -11.78
CA ILE A 103 13.75 -8.27 -11.37
C ILE A 103 13.53 -8.51 -9.86
N PHE A 104 13.91 -9.67 -9.34
CA PHE A 104 13.83 -9.97 -7.92
C PHE A 104 14.65 -8.96 -7.09
N TRP A 105 15.92 -8.74 -7.44
CA TRP A 105 16.78 -7.81 -6.69
C TRP A 105 16.27 -6.37 -6.75
N GLU A 106 15.80 -5.94 -7.92
CA GLU A 106 15.25 -4.60 -8.11
C GLU A 106 13.96 -4.39 -7.30
N SER A 107 13.02 -5.33 -7.38
CA SER A 107 11.76 -5.26 -6.64
C SER A 107 11.94 -5.37 -5.13
N LYS A 108 12.93 -6.15 -4.67
CA LYS A 108 13.32 -6.24 -3.26
C LYS A 108 13.83 -4.90 -2.71
N GLU A 109 14.63 -4.19 -3.48
CA GLU A 109 15.12 -2.85 -3.09
C GLU A 109 13.99 -1.82 -3.09
N ARG A 110 13.12 -1.84 -4.11
CA ARG A 110 11.89 -1.04 -4.11
C ARG A 110 11.02 -1.33 -2.89
N TYR A 111 10.94 -2.60 -2.48
CA TYR A 111 10.17 -3.01 -1.31
C TYR A 111 10.75 -2.42 -0.02
N ARG A 112 12.08 -2.46 0.14
CA ARG A 112 12.79 -1.85 1.28
C ARG A 112 12.42 -0.37 1.46
N ILE A 113 12.37 0.38 0.36
CA ILE A 113 12.00 1.80 0.37
C ILE A 113 10.50 1.96 0.66
N GLY A 114 9.65 1.20 -0.04
CA GLY A 114 8.20 1.30 0.10
C GLY A 114 7.70 0.94 1.49
N VAL A 115 8.30 -0.06 2.14
CA VAL A 115 7.88 -0.50 3.48
C VAL A 115 8.26 0.50 4.56
N ASP A 116 9.42 1.15 4.45
CA ASP A 116 9.84 2.22 5.36
C ASP A 116 8.86 3.39 5.33
N PHE A 117 8.46 3.81 4.12
CA PHE A 117 7.43 4.84 3.95
C PHE A 117 6.08 4.38 4.55
N VAL A 118 5.64 3.15 4.26
CA VAL A 118 4.39 2.62 4.83
C VAL A 118 4.42 2.58 6.36
N GLN A 119 5.55 2.17 6.97
CA GLN A 119 5.71 2.13 8.42
C GLN A 119 5.65 3.53 9.04
N SER A 120 6.10 4.57 8.34
CA SER A 120 5.97 5.96 8.80
C SER A 120 4.51 6.45 8.90
N LEU A 121 3.59 5.80 8.17
CA LEU A 121 2.15 6.10 8.17
C LEU A 121 1.35 5.26 9.19
N LEU A 122 2.02 4.34 9.90
CA LEU A 122 1.42 3.50 10.92
C LEU A 122 1.58 4.11 12.31
N LEU A 123 0.59 3.88 13.17
CA LEU A 123 0.73 4.19 14.60
C LEU A 123 1.74 3.23 15.24
N THR A 124 2.39 3.64 16.33
CA THR A 124 3.37 2.81 17.06
C THR A 124 2.81 1.44 17.45
N GLU A 125 1.53 1.40 17.85
CA GLU A 125 0.82 0.16 18.17
C GLU A 125 0.61 -0.73 16.94
N GLU A 126 0.34 -0.14 15.78
CA GLU A 126 0.14 -0.87 14.52
C GLU A 126 1.43 -1.49 14.00
N ILE A 127 2.57 -0.80 14.17
CA ILE A 127 3.90 -1.29 13.76
C ILE A 127 4.21 -2.64 14.41
N GLN A 128 3.84 -2.83 15.68
CA GLN A 128 4.06 -4.09 16.40
C GLN A 128 3.30 -5.28 15.79
N TYR A 129 2.18 -5.01 15.11
CA TYR A 129 1.36 -6.03 14.45
C TYR A 129 1.60 -6.10 12.94
N PHE A 130 2.45 -5.24 12.39
CA PHE A 130 2.80 -5.22 10.99
C PHE A 130 3.86 -6.28 10.70
N GLU A 131 3.41 -7.40 10.15
CA GLU A 131 4.24 -8.61 9.99
C GLU A 131 5.27 -8.45 8.88
N PHE A 132 4.93 -7.73 7.81
CA PHE A 132 5.75 -7.65 6.60
C PHE A 132 6.67 -6.43 6.62
N SER A 133 7.46 -6.31 7.69
CA SER A 133 8.63 -5.43 7.68
C SER A 133 9.63 -5.87 6.62
N TYR A 134 10.57 -4.99 6.24
CA TYR A 134 11.61 -5.35 5.26
C TYR A 134 12.32 -6.65 5.64
N SER A 135 12.79 -6.77 6.89
CA SER A 135 13.55 -7.94 7.33
C SER A 135 12.74 -9.22 7.23
N ASN A 136 11.47 -9.22 7.66
CA ASN A 136 10.67 -10.44 7.63
C ASN A 136 10.28 -10.84 6.20
N PHE A 137 9.98 -9.86 5.35
CA PHE A 137 9.72 -10.10 3.94
C PHE A 137 10.97 -10.63 3.23
N ASP A 138 12.13 -9.98 3.42
CA ASP A 138 13.43 -10.37 2.86
C ASP A 138 13.80 -11.80 3.24
N THR A 139 13.68 -12.17 4.52
CA THR A 139 13.92 -13.54 4.99
C THR A 139 13.02 -14.54 4.25
N LYS A 140 11.70 -14.31 4.23
CA LYS A 140 10.74 -15.23 3.59
C LYS A 140 11.03 -15.42 2.09
N VAL A 141 11.39 -14.35 1.37
CA VAL A 141 11.67 -14.47 -0.08
C VAL A 141 12.99 -15.18 -0.37
N HIS A 142 14.03 -14.95 0.43
CA HIS A 142 15.32 -15.66 0.28
C HIS A 142 15.20 -17.13 0.65
N GLU A 143 14.45 -17.46 1.70
CA GLU A 143 14.15 -18.85 2.06
C GLU A 143 13.53 -19.60 0.88
N ILE A 144 12.53 -19.00 0.22
CA ILE A 144 11.89 -19.63 -0.95
C ILE A 144 12.87 -19.80 -2.12
N ILE A 145 13.69 -18.79 -2.44
CA ILE A 145 14.69 -18.89 -3.52
C ILE A 145 15.70 -20.00 -3.23
N SER A 146 16.17 -20.07 -1.99
CA SER A 146 17.09 -21.12 -1.53
C SER A 146 16.44 -22.50 -1.63
N ASP A 147 15.21 -22.64 -1.15
CA ASP A 147 14.45 -23.89 -1.22
C ASP A 147 14.23 -24.35 -2.67
N ILE A 148 13.99 -23.43 -3.60
CA ILE A 148 13.91 -23.75 -5.03
C ILE A 148 15.23 -24.35 -5.50
N ALA A 149 16.34 -23.66 -5.29
CA ALA A 149 17.66 -24.14 -5.74
C ALA A 149 17.97 -25.52 -5.15
N ASN A 150 17.78 -25.67 -3.84
CA ASN A 150 18.03 -26.92 -3.12
C ASN A 150 17.10 -28.06 -3.58
N ALA A 151 15.83 -27.78 -3.91
CA ALA A 151 14.89 -28.80 -4.36
C ALA A 151 15.34 -29.47 -5.67
N TYR A 152 15.94 -28.71 -6.58
CA TYR A 152 16.41 -29.25 -7.86
C TYR A 152 17.74 -30.00 -7.76
N GLU A 153 18.51 -29.83 -6.68
CA GLU A 153 19.67 -30.69 -6.37
C GLU A 153 19.28 -32.09 -5.88
N GLN A 154 18.06 -32.26 -5.37
CA GLN A 154 17.53 -33.55 -4.91
C GLN A 154 16.93 -34.36 -6.06
N ASP A 155 16.70 -35.66 -5.88
CA ASP A 155 16.07 -36.53 -6.88
C ASP A 155 14.79 -37.22 -6.37
N GLY A 156 13.95 -37.66 -7.32
CA GLY A 156 12.80 -38.52 -7.06
C GLY A 156 11.77 -37.95 -6.10
N GLU A 157 11.37 -38.75 -5.10
CA GLU A 157 10.34 -38.39 -4.11
C GLU A 157 10.79 -37.21 -3.21
N VAL A 158 12.09 -37.09 -2.93
CA VAL A 158 12.63 -36.00 -2.11
C VAL A 158 12.47 -34.67 -2.82
N ARG A 159 12.83 -34.61 -4.11
CA ARG A 159 12.56 -33.44 -4.97
C ARG A 159 11.07 -33.09 -4.97
N HIS A 160 10.20 -34.08 -5.18
CA HIS A 160 8.76 -33.84 -5.22
C HIS A 160 8.24 -33.20 -3.92
N LYS A 161 8.64 -33.72 -2.75
CA LYS A 161 8.25 -33.16 -1.45
C LYS A 161 8.78 -31.73 -1.26
N ALA A 162 10.03 -31.46 -1.64
CA ALA A 162 10.63 -30.14 -1.57
C ALA A 162 9.89 -29.14 -2.48
N LEU A 163 9.54 -29.53 -3.70
CA LEU A 163 8.77 -28.69 -4.63
C LEU A 163 7.36 -28.39 -4.11
N CYS A 164 6.68 -29.37 -3.51
CA CYS A 164 5.39 -29.15 -2.83
C CYS A 164 5.51 -28.18 -1.65
N HIS A 165 6.65 -28.18 -0.94
CA HIS A 165 6.94 -27.22 0.12
C HIS A 165 7.12 -25.79 -0.44
N VAL A 166 7.94 -25.64 -1.48
CA VAL A 166 8.13 -24.37 -2.21
C VAL A 166 6.79 -23.79 -2.66
N GLU A 167 5.94 -24.59 -3.31
CA GLU A 167 4.64 -24.15 -3.80
C GLU A 167 3.75 -23.61 -2.67
N ARG A 168 3.72 -24.33 -1.55
CA ARG A 168 2.96 -23.92 -0.36
C ARG A 168 3.50 -22.63 0.23
N ASN A 169 4.82 -22.47 0.32
CA ASN A 169 5.45 -21.27 0.88
C ASN A 169 5.15 -20.04 0.02
N ILE A 170 5.23 -20.16 -1.31
CA ILE A 170 4.85 -19.09 -2.25
C ILE A 170 3.38 -18.72 -2.07
N LEU A 171 2.48 -19.71 -2.04
CA LEU A 171 1.05 -19.47 -1.89
C LEU A 171 0.72 -18.78 -0.55
N ASN A 172 1.28 -19.29 0.55
CA ASN A 172 1.09 -18.73 1.88
C ASN A 172 1.62 -17.29 1.94
N LEU A 173 2.83 -17.05 1.42
CA LEU A 173 3.40 -15.70 1.36
C LEU A 173 2.46 -14.73 0.63
N LYS A 174 1.93 -15.11 -0.55
CA LYS A 174 0.98 -14.26 -1.28
C LYS A 174 -0.30 -13.95 -0.49
N LEU A 175 -0.89 -14.97 0.12
CA LEU A 175 -2.15 -14.83 0.84
C LEU A 175 -1.97 -14.00 2.11
N ASP A 176 -0.95 -14.31 2.90
CA ASP A 176 -0.66 -13.63 4.16
C ASP A 176 -0.23 -12.19 3.92
N PHE A 177 0.63 -11.94 2.91
CA PHE A 177 1.05 -10.60 2.51
C PHE A 177 -0.16 -9.74 2.17
N LYS A 178 -1.01 -10.21 1.26
CA LYS A 178 -2.21 -9.50 0.84
C LYS A 178 -3.18 -9.25 1.98
N LYS A 179 -3.38 -10.24 2.85
CA LYS A 179 -4.25 -10.14 4.03
C LYS A 179 -3.72 -9.10 5.02
N ASN A 180 -2.41 -9.12 5.29
CA ASN A 180 -1.77 -8.21 6.22
C ASN A 180 -1.85 -6.77 5.72
N LEU A 181 -1.49 -6.49 4.45
CA LEU A 181 -1.60 -5.15 3.89
C LEU A 181 -3.04 -4.61 3.93
N ARG A 182 -4.04 -5.44 3.60
CA ARG A 182 -5.46 -5.05 3.66
C ARG A 182 -5.92 -4.68 5.07
N LYS A 183 -5.39 -5.34 6.10
CA LYS A 183 -5.72 -5.04 7.52
C LYS A 183 -5.37 -3.61 7.89
N PHE A 184 -4.26 -3.09 7.37
CA PHE A 184 -3.77 -1.76 7.70
C PHE A 184 -4.20 -0.68 6.70
N ARG A 185 -4.54 -1.06 5.46
CA ARG A 185 -4.90 -0.13 4.38
C ARG A 185 -6.17 0.68 4.61
N GLY A 186 -7.18 0.12 5.29
CA GLY A 186 -8.53 0.70 5.42
C GLY A 186 -8.88 1.23 6.81
N ARG A 187 -7.87 1.45 7.66
CA ARG A 187 -8.00 2.05 8.98
C ARG A 187 -7.56 3.50 8.95
#